data_AF-A0A3B8SQV3-F1
#
_entry.id   AF-A0A3B8SQV3-F1
#
_cell.length_a   1.000
_cell.length_b   1.000
_cell.length_c   1.000
_cell.angle_alpha   90.00
_cell.angle_beta   90.00
_cell.angle_gamma   90.00
#
_symmetry.space_group_name_H-M   'P 1'
#
loop_
_entity.id
_entity.type
_entity.pdbx_description
1 polymer ?
#
loop_
_entity_poly.entity_id
_entity_poly.type
_entity_poly.pdbx_seq_one_letter_code
_entity_poly.pdbx_strand_id
1 'polypeptide(L)' 'MHELKLYINLRLKDRIKMLAKERGLSMNKMATQLLEIGIYKLLEEEKTYGQIKYKQADSK' A
#
# COMPACT_ATOMS: atom_id res chain seq x y z
N MET A 1 -1.52 -16.50 6.52
CA MET A 1 -1.28 -15.57 5.40
C MET A 1 -2.62 -15.36 4.73
N HIS A 2 -3.15 -14.13 4.68
CA HIS A 2 -4.44 -13.86 4.03
C HIS A 2 -4.20 -13.40 2.59
N GLU A 3 -5.01 -13.90 1.66
CA GLU A 3 -4.95 -13.51 0.25
C GLU A 3 -5.90 -12.33 0.01
N LEU A 4 -5.39 -11.26 -0.60
CA LEU A 4 -6.17 -10.10 -1.01
C LEU A 4 -6.03 -9.92 -2.52
N LYS A 5 -7.15 -9.81 -3.22
CA LYS A 5 -7.18 -9.47 -4.65
C LYS A 5 -7.28 -7.96 -4.80
N LEU A 6 -6.23 -7.36 -5.37
CA LEU A 6 -6.14 -5.92 -5.62
C LEU A 6 -6.32 -5.64 -7.11
N TYR A 7 -7.33 -4.84 -7.44
CA TYR A 7 -7.48 -4.27 -8.77
C TYR A 7 -6.66 -3.01 -8.87
N ILE A 8 -5.70 -3.00 -9.80
CA ILE A 8 -4.81 -1.88 -10.05
C ILE A 8 -4.75 -1.59 -11.54
N ASN A 9 -4.53 -0.31 -11.89
CA ASN A 9 -4.32 0.05 -13.29
C ASN A 9 -3.03 -0.58 -13.85
N LEU A 10 -2.99 -0.75 -15.17
CA LEU A 10 -1.88 -1.40 -15.86
C LEU A 10 -0.53 -0.73 -15.58
N ARG A 11 -0.51 0.60 -15.53
CA ARG A 11 0.71 1.39 -15.29
C ARG A 11 1.32 1.12 -13.91
N LEU A 12 0.50 1.01 -12.88
CA LEU A 12 0.95 0.68 -11.52
C LEU A 12 1.47 -0.76 -11.46
N LYS A 13 0.77 -1.69 -12.11
CA LYS A 13 1.21 -3.09 -12.25
C LYS A 13 2.61 -3.18 -12.87
N ASP A 14 2.84 -2.45 -13.96
CA ASP A 14 4.13 -2.46 -14.67
C ASP A 14 5.26 -1.87 -13.81
N ARG A 15 4.98 -0.79 -13.08
CA ARG A 15 5.94 -0.20 -12.12
C ARG A 15 6.32 -1.18 -11.01
N ILE A 16 5.33 -1.87 -10.42
CA ILE A 16 5.59 -2.89 -9.38
C ILE A 16 6.45 -4.02 -9.95
N LYS A 17 6.14 -4.49 -11.17
CA LYS A 17 6.90 -5.54 -11.84
C LYS A 17 8.35 -5.12 -12.12
N MET A 18 8.56 -3.89 -12.59
CA MET A 18 9.89 -3.33 -12.83
C MET A 18 10.72 -3.29 -11.53
N LEU A 19 10.17 -2.72 -10.46
CA LEU A 19 10.81 -2.66 -9.14
C LEU A 19 11.11 -4.05 -8.56
N ALA A 20 10.19 -5.00 -8.74
CA ALA A 20 10.38 -6.38 -8.32
C ALA A 20 11.59 -7.00 -9.02
N LYS A 21 11.73 -6.79 -10.33
CA LYS A 21 12.86 -7.28 -11.12
C LYS A 21 14.18 -6.66 -10.68
N GLU A 22 14.22 -5.35 -10.50
CA GLU A 22 15.43 -4.62 -10.06
C GLU A 22 15.95 -5.11 -8.71
N ARG A 23 15.05 -5.54 -7.81
CA ARG A 23 15.41 -6.01 -6.47
C ARG A 23 15.50 -7.53 -6.34
N GLY A 24 15.31 -8.28 -7.43
CA GLY A 24 15.31 -9.76 -7.39
C GLY A 24 14.18 -10.34 -6.53
N LEU A 25 13.04 -9.66 -6.43
CA LEU A 25 11.89 -10.07 -5.63
C LEU A 25 10.73 -10.56 -6.50
N SER A 26 9.84 -11.37 -5.92
CA SER A 26 8.58 -11.67 -6.57
C SER A 26 7.69 -10.42 -6.58
N MET A 27 6.83 -10.33 -7.60
CA MET A 27 5.90 -9.21 -7.73
C MET A 27 4.99 -9.07 -6.50
N ASN A 28 4.55 -10.19 -5.91
CA ASN A 28 3.74 -10.18 -4.69
C ASN A 28 4.53 -9.63 -3.50
N LYS A 29 5.79 -10.05 -3.30
CA LYS A 29 6.63 -9.53 -2.21
C LYS A 29 6.86 -8.02 -2.35
N MET A 30 7.12 -7.55 -3.57
CA MET A 30 7.26 -6.13 -3.85
C MET A 30 5.96 -5.36 -3.58
N ALA A 31 4.81 -5.89 -4.01
CA ALA A 31 3.51 -5.28 -3.74
C ALA A 31 3.24 -5.18 -2.23
N THR A 32 3.54 -6.24 -1.45
CA THR A 32 3.41 -6.22 0.01
C THR A 32 4.30 -5.16 0.65
N GLN A 33 5.58 -5.08 0.28
CA GLN A 33 6.49 -4.04 0.80
C GLN A 33 6.00 -2.62 0.50
N LEU A 34 5.48 -2.39 -0.71
CA LEU A 34 4.94 -1.08 -1.08
C LEU A 34 3.69 -0.72 -0.27
N LEU A 35 2.81 -1.69 0.01
CA LEU A 35 1.64 -1.49 0.87
C LEU A 35 2.05 -1.18 2.31
N GLU A 36 3.02 -1.90 2.87
CA GLU A 36 3.55 -1.64 4.22
C GLU A 36 4.14 -0.23 4.31
N ILE A 37 5.01 0.16 3.36
CA ILE A 37 5.57 1.51 3.29
C ILE A 37 4.46 2.57 3.17
N GLY A 38 3.45 2.32 2.34
CA GLY A 38 2.30 3.22 2.18
C GLY A 38 1.55 3.42 3.49
N ILE A 39 1.26 2.34 4.23
CA ILE A 39 0.60 2.39 5.53
C ILE A 39 1.44 3.17 6.55
N TYR A 40 2.75 2.91 6.62
CA TYR A 40 3.63 3.65 7.53
C TYR A 40 3.61 5.16 7.26
N LYS A 41 3.68 5.56 5.99
CA LYS A 41 3.60 6.98 5.61
C LYS A 41 2.27 7.62 5.98
N LEU A 42 1.15 6.93 5.74
CA LEU A 42 -0.17 7.42 6.16
C LEU A 42 -0.22 7.64 7.68
N LEU A 43 0.30 6.69 8.46
CA LEU A 43 0.34 6.81 9.93
C LEU A 43 1.31 7.90 10.43
N GLU A 44 2.45 8.09 9.77
CA GLU A 44 3.39 9.19 10.06
C GLU A 44 2.76 10.55 9.75
N GLU A 45 2.07 10.69 8.62
CA GLU A 45 1.33 11.89 8.27
C GLU A 45 0.22 12.19 9.29
N GLU A 46 -0.55 11.18 9.71
CA GLU A 46 -1.58 11.33 10.74
C GLU A 46 -1.03 11.77 12.11
N LYS A 47 0.17 11.29 12.48
CA LYS A 47 0.87 11.73 13.70
C LYS A 47 1.41 13.15 13.56
N THR A 48 1.96 13.50 12.41
CA THR A 48 2.62 14.80 12.17
C THR A 48 1.60 15.93 12.02
N TYR A 49 0.45 15.67 11.38
CA TYR A 49 -0.59 16.66 11.13
C TYR A 49 -1.74 16.62 12.14
N GLY A 50 -1.66 15.76 13.16
CA GLY A 50 -2.64 15.68 14.24
C GLY A 50 -4.00 15.20 13.77
N GLN A 51 -4.18 13.87 13.68
CA GLN A 51 -5.46 13.21 13.39
C GLN A 51 -6.19 13.84 12.21
N ILE A 52 -5.88 13.39 10.99
CA ILE A 52 -6.87 13.45 9.92
C ILE A 52 -8.08 12.72 10.49
N LYS A 53 -9.11 13.47 10.88
CA LYS A 53 -10.34 12.95 11.48
C LYS A 53 -10.94 11.96 10.50
N TYR A 54 -10.59 10.69 10.63
CA TYR A 54 -11.43 9.60 10.15
C TYR A 54 -12.72 9.76 10.95
N LYS A 55 -13.68 10.50 10.38
CA LYS A 55 -15.08 10.30 10.70
C LYS A 55 -15.29 8.81 10.48
N GLN A 56 -15.33 8.06 11.59
CA GLN A 56 -16.01 6.78 11.63
C GLN A 56 -17.35 7.05 10.96
N ALA A 57 -17.53 6.52 9.75
CA ALA A 57 -18.85 6.40 9.20
C ALA A 57 -19.56 5.46 10.17
N ASP A 58 -20.42 6.02 11.01
CA ASP A 58 -21.36 5.27 11.83
C ASP A 58 -22.02 4.23 10.92
N SER A 59 -21.63 2.96 11.10
CA SER A 59 -22.41 1.86 10.57
C SER A 59 -23.41 1.52 11.66
N LYS A 60 -24.67 1.84 11.36
CA LYS A 60 -25.89 1.54 12.12
C LYS A 60 -25.90 0.16 12.78
#